data_AF-A0A9D2RXK9-F1
#
_entry.id   AF-A0A9D2RXK9-F1
#
_cell.length_a   1.000
_cell.length_b   1.000
_cell.length_c   1.000
_cell.angle_alpha   90.00
_cell.angle_beta   90.00
_cell.angle_gamma   90.00
#
_symmetry.space_group_name_H-M   'P 1'
#
loop_
_entity.id
_entity.type
_entity.pdbx_description
1 polymer ?
#
loop_
_entity_poly.entity_id
_entity_poly.type
_entity_poly.pdbx_seq_one_letter_code
_entity_poly.pdbx_strand_id
1 'polypeptide(L)' 'PRDGRFIEEIGYYNPMEEPSVVKVDPEKAKKWIANGAQPTDTVKALFKKHGVI' A
#
# COMPACT_ATOMS: atom_id res chain seq x y z
N PRO A 1 -16.70 11.18 1.51
CA PRO A 1 -15.65 11.55 2.49
C PRO A 1 -14.37 10.74 2.23
N ARG A 2 -13.26 11.41 1.92
CA ARG A 2 -11.97 10.78 1.60
C ARG A 2 -11.32 10.13 2.83
N ASP A 3 -11.65 10.62 4.03
CA ASP A 3 -11.27 10.03 5.33
C ASP A 3 -12.40 9.15 5.88
N GLY A 4 -12.86 8.21 5.06
CA GLY A 4 -13.89 7.25 5.44
C GLY A 4 -13.36 6.18 6.41
N ARG A 5 -14.27 5.32 6.88
CA ARG A 5 -13.91 4.16 7.71
C ARG A 5 -13.04 3.20 6.89
N PHE A 6 -11.80 2.97 7.32
CA PHE A 6 -10.94 1.95 6.74
C PHE A 6 -11.03 0.64 7.54
N ILE A 7 -10.73 -0.48 6.90
CA ILE A 7 -10.75 -1.80 7.54
C ILE A 7 -9.45 -2.01 8.33
N GLU A 8 -8.31 -1.79 7.67
CA GLU A 8 -6.98 -1.98 8.23
C GLU A 8 -5.97 -1.07 7.54
N GLU A 9 -5.06 -0.48 8.32
CA GLU A 9 -3.89 0.23 7.79
C GLU A 9 -2.75 -0.77 7.59
N ILE A 10 -2.32 -0.94 6.34
CA ILE A 10 -1.25 -1.89 5.95
C ILE A 10 0.09 -1.19 5.67
N GLY A 11 0.14 0.13 5.82
CA GLY A 11 1.33 0.92 5.52
C GLY A 11 1.03 2.38 5.21
N TYR A 12 2.10 3.12 4.92
CA TYR A 12 2.04 4.53 4.53
C TYR A 12 3.03 4.84 3.41
N TYR A 13 2.70 5.91 2.68
CA TYR A 13 3.51 6.50 1.63
C TYR A 13 3.77 7.97 1.99
N ASN A 14 5.03 8.34 2.18
CA ASN A 14 5.44 9.73 2.40
C ASN A 14 6.24 10.25 1.18
N PRO A 15 5.60 11.05 0.30
CA PRO A 15 6.27 11.65 -0.84
C PRO A 15 7.13 12.88 -0.48
N MET A 16 7.00 13.44 0.73
CA MET A 16 7.72 14.66 1.13
C MET A 16 9.17 14.42 1.57
N GLU A 17 9.57 13.17 1.78
CA GLU A 17 10.96 12.82 2.07
C GLU A 17 11.70 12.43 0.78
N GLU A 18 12.96 12.85 0.65
CA GLU A 18 13.88 12.40 -0.41
C GLU A 18 14.92 11.46 0.22
N PRO A 19 14.92 10.15 -0.10
CA PRO A 19 14.03 9.44 -1.05
C PRO A 19 12.64 9.14 -0.48
N SER A 20 11.62 9.09 -1.35
CA SER A 20 10.22 8.84 -0.95
C SER A 20 10.10 7.60 -0.07
N VAL A 21 9.62 7.76 1.16
CA VAL A 21 9.51 6.66 2.12
C VAL A 21 8.21 5.91 1.92
N VAL A 22 8.34 4.61 1.70
CA VAL A 22 7.21 3.70 1.58
C VAL A 22 7.43 2.56 2.54
N LYS A 23 6.54 2.45 3.53
CA LYS A 23 6.52 1.32 4.46
C LYS A 23 5.20 0.62 4.32
N VAL A 24 5.24 -0.61 3.82
CA VAL A 24 4.09 -1.49 3.66
C VAL A 24 4.45 -2.82 4.29
N ASP A 25 3.51 -3.37 5.05
CA ASP A 25 3.60 -4.72 5.55
C ASP A 25 3.30 -5.71 4.40
N PRO A 26 4.31 -6.42 3.88
CA PRO A 26 4.13 -7.28 2.72
C PRO A 26 3.24 -8.50 3.02
N GLU A 27 3.18 -8.95 4.28
CA GLU A 27 2.35 -10.10 4.65
C GLU A 27 0.87 -9.72 4.63
N LYS A 28 0.54 -8.57 5.21
CA LYS A 28 -0.83 -8.03 5.17
C LYS A 28 -1.25 -7.66 3.75
N ALA A 29 -0.37 -7.00 2.99
CA ALA A 29 -0.66 -6.64 1.61
C ALA A 29 -0.96 -7.88 0.75
N LYS A 30 -0.15 -8.94 0.87
CA LYS A 30 -0.38 -10.21 0.17
C LYS A 30 -1.68 -10.88 0.61
N LYS A 31 -1.99 -10.88 1.92
CA LYS A 31 -3.24 -11.44 2.45
C LYS A 31 -4.46 -10.73 1.87
N TRP A 32 -4.46 -9.40 1.83
CA TRP A 32 -5.57 -8.63 1.28
C TRP A 32 -5.72 -8.82 -0.24
N ILE A 33 -4.62 -8.86 -0.98
CA ILE A 33 -4.64 -9.15 -2.43
C ILE A 33 -5.18 -10.56 -2.69
N ALA A 34 -4.75 -11.56 -1.89
CA ALA A 34 -5.26 -12.93 -1.97
C ALA A 34 -6.76 -13.03 -1.63
N ASN A 35 -7.24 -12.17 -0.72
CA ASN A 35 -8.66 -12.05 -0.40
C ASN A 35 -9.48 -11.26 -1.45
N GLY A 36 -8.84 -10.79 -2.53
CA GLY A 36 -9.49 -10.09 -3.64
C GLY A 36 -9.39 -8.56 -3.61
N ALA A 37 -8.55 -7.98 -2.74
CA ALA A 37 -8.30 -6.55 -2.76
C ALA A 37 -7.61 -6.14 -4.08
N GLN A 38 -8.21 -5.20 -4.80
CA GLN A 38 -7.64 -4.64 -6.03
C GLN A 38 -6.92 -3.31 -5.71
N PRO A 39 -5.58 -3.26 -5.78
CA PRO A 39 -4.85 -2.01 -5.62
C PRO A 39 -5.06 -1.09 -6.84
N THR A 40 -5.22 0.20 -6.58
CA THR A 40 -5.20 1.24 -7.63
C THR A 40 -3.82 1.35 -8.29
N ASP A 41 -3.74 1.93 -9.48
CA ASP A 41 -2.50 1.98 -10.29
C ASP A 41 -1.29 2.56 -9.55
N THR A 42 -1.47 3.64 -8.78
CA THR A 42 -0.40 4.25 -7.98
C THR A 42 0.09 3.31 -6.87
N VAL A 43 -0.82 2.65 -6.16
CA VAL A 43 -0.49 1.67 -5.10
C VAL A 43 0.22 0.46 -5.70
N LYS A 44 -0.22 -0.02 -6.86
CA LYS A 44 0.42 -1.13 -7.58
C LYS A 44 1.86 -0.78 -7.99
N ALA A 45 2.08 0.43 -8.50
CA ALA A 45 3.42 0.92 -8.83
C ALA A 45 4.32 1.02 -7.58
N LEU A 46 3.78 1.52 -6.46
CA LEU A 46 4.49 1.57 -5.18
C LEU A 46 4.85 0.18 -4.67
N PHE A 47 3.92 -0.77 -4.70
CA PHE A 47 4.18 -2.12 -4.23
C PHE A 47 5.21 -2.84 -5.10
N LYS A 48 5.16 -2.67 -6.43
CA LYS A 48 6.15 -3.22 -7.36
C LYS A 48 7.55 -2.63 -7.12
N LYS A 49 7.64 -1.31 -6.87
CA LYS A 49 8.91 -0.62 -6.58
C LYS A 49 9.54 -1.12 -5.26
N HIS A 50 8.73 -1.57 -4.31
CA HIS A 50 9.17 -2.02 -2.98
C HIS A 50 9.19 -3.54 -2.83
N GLY A 51 9.00 -4.31 -3.90
CA GLY A 51 9.09 -5.77 -3.89
C GLY A 51 7.98 -6.47 -3.11
N VAL A 52 6.84 -5.81 -2.93
CA VAL A 52 5.68 -6.38 -2.23
C VAL A 52 4.90 -7.35 -3.14
N ILE A 53 4.86 -7.05 -4.45
CA ILE A 53 4.29 -7.87 -5.55
C ILE A 53 5.14 -7.79 -6.81
#